data_AF-A0A7R9FCL7-F1
#
_entry.id   AF-A0A7R9FCL7-F1
#
_cell.length_a   1.000
_cell.length_b   1.000
_cell.length_c   1.000
_cell.angle_alpha   90.00
_cell.angle_beta   90.00
_cell.angle_gamma   90.00
#
_symmetry.space_group_name_H-M   'P 1'
#
loop_
_entity.id
_entity.type
_entity.pdbx_description
1 polymer ?
#
loop_
_entity_poly.entity_id
_entity_poly.type
_entity_poly.pdbx_seq_one_letter_code
_entity_poly.pdbx_strand_id
1 'polypeptide(L)'
;MVALGRALVIVLWTVCFLGDLAESRRPKNGKSRRRKQFRKSQQTRRIVGGMISNIDKYPFQLSLRSSMKSRDYIPLHTCGAALIHRSWALTAAHCVSQQ
;
A
#
# COMPACT_ATOMS: atom_id res chain seq x y z
N MET A 1 -49.57 10.43 19.51
CA MET A 1 -49.28 9.78 18.20
C MET A 1 -47.77 9.75 17.89
N VAL A 2 -46.91 9.24 18.79
CA VAL A 2 -45.44 9.16 18.57
C VAL A 2 -44.89 7.73 18.74
N ALA A 3 -45.73 6.76 19.12
CA ALA A 3 -45.31 5.37 19.32
C ALA A 3 -45.28 4.52 18.04
N LEU A 4 -45.92 4.95 16.95
CA LEU A 4 -46.00 4.18 15.70
C LEU A 4 -44.76 4.35 14.79
N GLY A 5 -43.99 5.44 14.96
CA GLY A 5 -42.81 5.72 14.13
C GLY A 5 -41.57 4.90 14.50
N ARG A 6 -41.48 4.35 15.72
CA ARG A 6 -40.29 3.59 16.17
C ARG A 6 -40.31 2.14 15.70
N ALA A 7 -41.49 1.54 15.53
CA ALA A 7 -41.63 0.18 15.05
C ALA A 7 -41.14 0.03 13.59
N LEU A 8 -41.38 1.05 12.75
CA LEU A 8 -41.00 1.03 11.34
C LEU A 8 -39.48 1.11 11.15
N VAL A 9 -38.78 1.88 12.00
CA VAL A 9 -37.31 1.95 12.01
C VAL A 9 -36.68 0.61 12.40
N ILE A 10 -37.28 -0.08 13.39
CA ILE A 10 -36.78 -1.40 13.83
C ILE A 10 -36.97 -2.44 12.72
N VAL A 11 -38.13 -2.45 12.04
CA VAL A 11 -38.39 -3.37 10.92
C VAL A 11 -37.45 -3.12 9.74
N LEU A 12 -37.17 -1.86 9.40
CA LEU A 12 -36.20 -1.54 8.35
C LEU A 12 -34.77 -1.97 8.74
N TRP A 13 -34.38 -1.83 10.01
CA TRP A 13 -33.07 -2.28 10.50
C TRP A 13 -32.93 -3.80 10.42
N THR A 14 -33.93 -4.57 10.87
CA THR A 14 -33.87 -6.03 10.82
C THR A 14 -33.88 -6.57 9.38
N VAL A 15 -34.63 -5.94 8.47
CA VAL A 15 -34.64 -6.33 7.04
C VAL A 15 -33.28 -6.07 6.38
N CYS A 16 -32.63 -4.94 6.66
CA CYS A 16 -31.26 -4.69 6.19
C CYS A 16 -30.25 -5.67 6.81
N PHE A 17 -30.35 -5.94 8.11
CA PHE A 17 -29.40 -6.82 8.81
C PHE A 17 -29.52 -8.30 8.40
N LEU A 18 -30.70 -8.74 7.93
CA LEU A 18 -30.92 -10.07 7.35
C LEU A 18 -30.60 -10.15 5.85
N GLY A 19 -30.60 -9.00 5.13
CA GLY A 19 -30.32 -8.93 3.69
C GLY A 19 -28.87 -9.23 3.31
N ASP A 20 -27.91 -9.02 4.21
CA ASP A 20 -26.49 -9.25 3.96
C ASP A 20 -26.03 -10.72 4.07
N LEU A 21 -26.92 -11.67 4.40
CA LEU A 21 -26.57 -13.11 4.35
C LEU A 21 -26.61 -13.71 2.94
N ALA A 22 -27.07 -12.98 1.93
CA ALA A 22 -26.99 -13.39 0.53
C ALA A 22 -25.63 -13.03 -0.10
N GLU A 23 -24.53 -13.34 0.61
CA GLU A 23 -23.16 -13.28 0.09
C GLU A 23 -22.98 -14.34 -1.01
N SER A 24 -23.05 -13.82 -2.23
CA SER A 24 -22.47 -14.30 -3.48
C SER A 24 -21.52 -15.52 -3.36
N ARG A 25 -22.06 -16.73 -3.57
CA ARG A 25 -21.21 -17.90 -3.83
C ARG A 25 -20.55 -17.78 -5.22
N ARG A 26 -19.31 -17.28 -5.30
CA ARG A 26 -18.44 -17.53 -6.45
C ARG A 26 -17.55 -18.77 -6.22
N PRO A 27 -17.65 -19.84 -7.03
CA PRO A 27 -16.76 -20.99 -6.93
C PRO A 27 -15.41 -20.64 -7.56
N LYS A 28 -14.34 -20.60 -6.77
CA LYS A 28 -12.96 -20.53 -7.28
C LYS A 28 -12.41 -21.94 -7.48
N ASN A 29 -12.68 -22.53 -8.64
CA ASN A 29 -11.99 -23.74 -9.07
C ASN A 29 -10.68 -23.33 -9.76
N GLY A 30 -9.55 -23.60 -9.09
CA GLY A 30 -8.23 -23.22 -9.60
C GLY A 30 -7.12 -23.89 -8.81
N LYS A 31 -6.90 -25.19 -9.03
CA LYS A 31 -5.74 -25.92 -8.51
C LYS A 31 -4.48 -25.46 -9.24
N SER A 32 -3.91 -24.33 -8.83
CA SER A 32 -2.58 -23.90 -9.26
C SER A 32 -1.53 -24.66 -8.44
N ARG A 33 -0.98 -25.72 -9.04
CA ARG A 33 0.24 -26.38 -8.56
C ARG A 33 1.35 -25.33 -8.47
N ARG A 34 1.64 -24.83 -7.27
CA ARG A 34 2.82 -23.98 -6.99
C ARG A 34 4.09 -24.81 -7.11
N ARG A 35 4.65 -24.90 -8.32
CA ARG A 35 6.09 -25.10 -8.49
C ARG A 35 6.79 -23.95 -7.76
N LYS A 36 7.68 -24.26 -6.82
CA LYS A 36 8.67 -23.32 -6.29
C LYS A 36 9.64 -22.96 -7.43
N GLN A 37 9.20 -22.13 -8.36
CA GLN A 37 10.08 -21.51 -9.33
C GLN A 37 10.63 -20.27 -8.65
N PHE A 38 11.89 -20.34 -8.25
CA PHE A 38 12.71 -19.16 -8.00
C PHE A 38 12.56 -18.26 -9.23
N ARG A 39 11.66 -17.28 -9.15
CA ARG A 39 11.57 -16.24 -10.18
C ARG A 39 12.83 -15.44 -10.00
N LYS A 40 13.84 -15.69 -10.84
CA LYS A 40 14.80 -14.65 -11.23
C LYS A 40 13.91 -13.48 -11.61
N SER A 41 13.76 -12.48 -10.74
CA SER A 41 12.96 -11.33 -11.08
C SER A 41 13.65 -10.75 -12.31
N GLN A 42 13.09 -10.99 -13.50
CA GLN A 42 13.23 -10.02 -14.57
C GLN A 42 12.78 -8.74 -13.89
N GLN A 43 13.74 -7.92 -13.45
CA GLN A 43 13.47 -6.54 -13.16
C GLN A 43 13.09 -5.98 -14.53
N THR A 44 11.81 -6.14 -14.87
CA THR A 44 11.15 -5.27 -15.83
C THR A 44 11.60 -3.88 -15.43
N ARG A 45 12.37 -3.22 -16.30
CA ARG A 45 12.79 -1.85 -16.09
C ARG A 45 11.51 -1.07 -15.76
N ARG A 46 11.33 -0.77 -14.47
CA ARG A 46 10.11 -0.13 -13.94
C ARG A 46 9.96 1.28 -14.49
N ILE A 47 11.07 1.85 -14.96
CA ILE A 47 11.18 3.20 -15.48
C ILE A 47 11.06 3.17 -17.00
N VAL A 48 9.95 3.72 -17.52
CA VAL A 48 9.70 3.92 -18.96
C VAL A 48 10.06 5.37 -19.30
N GLY A 49 10.84 5.58 -20.37
CA GLY A 49 11.23 6.92 -20.84
C GLY A 49 12.21 7.68 -19.93
N GLY A 50 12.69 7.07 -18.85
CA GLY A 50 13.70 7.67 -17.99
C GLY A 50 15.10 7.60 -18.59
N MET A 51 15.96 8.53 -18.19
CA MET A 51 17.38 8.55 -18.52
C MET A 51 18.24 8.41 -17.26
N ILE A 52 19.46 7.92 -17.42
CA ILE A 52 20.43 7.86 -16.34
C ILE A 52 20.80 9.29 -15.94
N SER A 53 20.78 9.57 -14.64
CA SER A 53 21.18 10.87 -14.09
C SER A 53 22.39 10.72 -13.17
N ASN A 54 23.21 11.77 -13.15
CA ASN A 54 24.23 11.98 -12.13
C ASN A 54 23.62 12.79 -10.97
N ILE A 55 24.16 12.61 -9.75
CA ILE A 55 23.78 13.37 -8.55
C ILE A 55 24.00 14.87 -8.73
N ASP A 56 24.99 15.26 -9.53
CA ASP A 56 25.29 16.67 -9.82
C ASP A 56 24.14 17.40 -10.52
N LYS A 57 23.29 16.69 -11.26
CA LYS A 57 22.14 17.28 -11.95
C LYS A 57 20.96 17.58 -11.02
N TYR A 58 20.81 16.78 -9.97
CA TYR A 58 19.71 16.88 -9.01
C TYR A 58 20.27 16.73 -7.59
N PRO A 59 21.07 17.68 -7.11
CA PRO A 59 21.82 17.54 -5.85
C PRO A 59 20.92 17.49 -4.62
N PHE A 60 19.67 17.93 -4.75
CA PHE A 60 18.66 17.82 -3.71
C PHE A 60 18.09 16.40 -3.58
N GLN A 61 18.28 15.49 -4.55
CA GLN A 61 17.68 14.16 -4.52
C GLN A 61 18.34 13.25 -3.47
N LEU A 62 17.54 12.74 -2.53
CA LEU A 62 18.00 11.88 -1.44
C LEU A 62 17.34 10.50 -1.48
N SER A 63 18.08 9.50 -0.96
CA SER A 63 17.63 8.11 -0.80
C SER A 63 17.35 7.84 0.68
N LEU A 64 16.06 7.78 1.07
CA LEU A 64 15.67 7.46 2.43
C LEU A 64 15.79 5.95 2.64
N ARG A 65 16.62 5.53 3.61
CA ARG A 65 16.88 4.13 3.92
C ARG A 65 16.42 3.80 5.34
N SER A 66 15.72 2.68 5.49
CA SER A 66 15.25 2.20 6.78
C SER A 66 15.86 0.83 7.07
N SER A 67 16.32 0.64 8.31
CA SER A 67 16.81 -0.65 8.81
C SER A 67 15.68 -1.55 9.31
N MET A 68 14.50 -1.00 9.62
CA MET A 68 13.42 -1.75 10.28
C MET A 68 12.78 -2.84 9.40
N LYS A 69 12.93 -2.77 8.08
CA LYS A 69 12.29 -3.72 7.15
C LYS A 69 13.10 -4.96 6.84
N SER A 70 14.37 -4.99 7.20
CA SER A 70 15.27 -6.06 6.77
C SER A 70 15.73 -6.87 7.97
N ARG A 71 15.57 -8.20 7.90
CA ARG A 71 16.13 -9.13 8.90
C ARG A 71 17.66 -9.10 8.89
N ASP A 72 18.22 -8.66 7.78
CA ASP A 72 19.65 -8.39 7.62
C ASP A 72 19.89 -6.95 8.05
N TYR A 73 20.95 -6.68 8.83
CA TYR A 73 21.33 -5.36 9.36
C TYR A 73 21.71 -4.31 8.28
N ILE A 74 21.26 -4.48 7.04
CA ILE A 74 21.58 -3.64 5.89
C ILE A 74 20.38 -2.71 5.64
N PRO A 75 20.56 -1.37 5.77
CA PRO A 75 19.48 -0.42 5.56
C PRO A 75 19.07 -0.39 4.09
N LEU A 76 17.78 -0.63 3.83
CA LEU A 76 17.21 -0.70 2.48
C LEU A 76 16.55 0.61 2.09
N HIS A 77 16.72 1.00 0.81
CA HIS A 77 16.00 2.14 0.24
C HIS A 77 14.50 1.90 0.30
N THR A 78 13.79 2.86 0.88
CA THR A 78 12.33 2.78 1.10
C THR A 78 11.59 3.89 0.37
N CYS A 79 12.10 5.12 0.41
CA CYS A 79 11.48 6.30 -0.20
C CYS A 79 12.51 7.29 -0.74
N GLY A 80 12.05 8.23 -1.58
CA GLY A 80 12.82 9.43 -1.93
C GLY A 80 12.63 10.56 -0.91
N ALA A 81 13.53 11.55 -0.97
CA ALA A 81 13.41 12.82 -0.25
C ALA A 81 14.16 13.93 -1.00
N ALA A 82 13.91 15.19 -0.64
CA ALA A 82 14.55 16.37 -1.22
C ALA A 82 15.26 17.22 -0.15
N LEU A 83 16.53 17.57 -0.34
CA LEU A 83 17.26 18.49 0.54
C LEU A 83 16.74 19.92 0.36
N ILE A 84 16.20 20.52 1.42
CA ILE A 84 15.66 21.90 1.41
C ILE A 84 16.52 22.89 2.20
N HIS A 85 17.39 22.37 3.07
CA HIS A 85 18.36 23.14 3.85
C HIS A 85 19.54 22.24 4.23
N ARG A 86 20.62 22.81 4.78
CA ARG A 86 21.83 22.09 5.23
C ARG A 86 21.56 20.89 6.14
N SER A 87 20.46 20.93 6.89
CA SER A 87 20.07 19.91 7.88
C SER A 87 18.59 19.52 7.79
N TRP A 88 17.89 19.92 6.73
CA TRP A 88 16.47 19.64 6.56
C TRP A 88 16.19 19.01 5.21
N ALA A 89 15.43 17.91 5.23
CA ALA A 89 14.95 17.22 4.04
C ALA A 89 13.43 17.11 4.08
N LEU A 90 12.80 17.28 2.93
CA LEU A 90 11.37 17.11 2.72
C LEU A 90 11.08 15.71 2.15
N THR A 91 10.08 15.02 2.68
CA THR A 91 9.63 13.71 2.19
C THR A 91 8.12 13.54 2.47
N ALA A 92 7.52 12.46 1.98
CA ALA A 92 6.14 12.14 2.27
C ALA A 92 5.98 11.64 3.71
N ALA A 93 4.90 12.04 4.40
CA ALA A 93 4.68 11.67 5.80
C ALA A 93 4.63 10.13 6.00
N HIS A 94 4.04 9.40 5.06
CA HIS A 94 3.95 7.94 5.13
C HIS A 94 5.32 7.23 5.09
N CYS A 95 6.38 7.92 4.63
CA CYS A 95 7.73 7.36 4.61
C CYS A 95 8.41 7.35 5.98
N VAL A 96 7.86 8.06 6.98
CA VAL A 96 8.48 8.23 8.32
C VAL A 96 7.63 7.63 9.44
N SER A 97 6.30 7.74 9.40
CA SER A 97 5.43 7.38 10.54
C SER A 97 4.44 6.24 10.27
N GLN A 98 4.44 5.65 9.07
CA GLN A 98 3.45 4.65 8.63
C GLN A 98 4.13 3.45 7.93
N GLN A 99 5.27 3.01 8.47
CA GLN A 99 6.07 1.98 7.82
C GLN A 99 6.39 0.77 8.68
#